data_AF-A0A959N1V8-F1
#
_entry.id   AF-A0A959N1V8-F1
#
_cell.length_a   1.000
_cell.length_b   1.000
_cell.length_c   1.000
_cell.angle_alpha   90.00
_cell.angle_beta   90.00
_cell.angle_gamma   90.00
#
_symmetry.space_group_name_H-M   'P 1'
#
loop_
_entity.id
_entity.type
_entity.pdbx_description
1 polymer ?
#
loop_
_entity_poly.entity_id
_entity_poly.type
_entity_poly.pdbx_seq_one_letter_code
_entity_poly.pdbx_strand_id
1 'polypeptide(L)'
;MKEKLKRDIEIIPSVYKSPGQDGDFGWMIEQDEYNDAFFIFNDNEDQFFAYQNSSDDKKSIGCQPGGGNAIIRPWQCKTPPRAGGIPTGTTAGYKNLDQKTKVKNITVRDLIDKAIDNIKITVEENQYKRVYFSSESSDGKIIGTGIFKVGDDVKLYIVKRIYSIIN
;
A
#
# COMPACT_ATOMS: atom_id res chain seq x y z
N MET A 1 -28.30 10.67 -12.60
CA MET A 1 -27.30 9.99 -11.76
C MET A 1 -27.20 8.55 -12.24
N LYS A 2 -26.06 8.13 -12.79
CA LYS A 2 -25.83 6.69 -13.05
C LYS A 2 -25.44 6.06 -11.72
N GLU A 3 -26.20 5.07 -11.25
CA GLU A 3 -25.75 4.19 -10.19
C GLU A 3 -24.38 3.64 -10.58
N LYS A 4 -23.37 3.87 -9.73
CA LYS A 4 -22.06 3.23 -9.85
C LYS A 4 -22.33 1.75 -9.53
N LEU A 5 -22.40 0.89 -10.55
CA LEU A 5 -22.44 -0.56 -10.36
C LEU A 5 -21.35 -0.93 -9.34
N LYS A 6 -21.74 -1.57 -8.23
CA LYS A 6 -20.80 -2.10 -7.25
C LYS A 6 -19.92 -3.12 -8.00
N ARG A 7 -18.67 -2.77 -8.23
CA ARG A 7 -17.72 -3.64 -8.95
C ARG A 7 -17.09 -4.57 -7.94
N ASP A 8 -17.01 -5.84 -8.28
CA ASP A 8 -16.29 -6.83 -7.48
C ASP A 8 -14.79 -6.60 -7.69
N ILE A 9 -14.17 -5.92 -6.72
CA ILE A 9 -12.72 -5.82 -6.60
C ILE A 9 -12.24 -7.04 -5.82
N GLU A 10 -11.23 -7.73 -6.32
CA GLU A 10 -10.61 -8.86 -5.62
C GLU A 10 -9.41 -8.38 -4.79
N ILE A 11 -9.39 -8.68 -3.50
CA ILE A 11 -8.25 -8.43 -2.62
C ILE A 11 -7.40 -9.70 -2.52
N ILE A 12 -6.16 -9.64 -2.99
CA ILE A 12 -5.29 -10.82 -3.16
C ILE A 12 -4.03 -10.69 -2.28
N PRO A 13 -3.87 -11.55 -1.26
CA PRO A 13 -2.62 -11.61 -0.50
C PRO A 13 -1.50 -12.19 -1.38
N SER A 14 -0.35 -11.55 -1.37
CA SER A 14 0.83 -11.97 -2.14
C SER A 14 2.00 -12.27 -1.23
N VAL A 15 2.56 -13.47 -1.35
CA VAL A 15 3.67 -13.93 -0.51
C VAL A 15 4.95 -13.93 -1.32
N TYR A 16 5.90 -13.09 -0.93
CA TYR A 16 7.22 -13.05 -1.55
C TYR A 16 7.99 -14.35 -1.29
N LYS A 17 8.53 -14.95 -2.36
CA LYS A 17 9.36 -16.15 -2.30
C LYS A 17 10.80 -15.88 -2.76
N SER A 18 10.94 -15.28 -3.94
CA SER A 18 12.22 -14.86 -4.52
C SER A 18 11.98 -13.83 -5.62
N PRO A 19 13.03 -13.15 -6.12
CA PRO A 19 12.89 -12.20 -7.22
C PRO A 19 12.42 -12.87 -8.51
N GLY A 20 11.77 -12.09 -9.39
CA GLY A 20 11.46 -12.50 -10.76
C GLY A 20 10.28 -13.46 -10.91
N GLN A 21 9.37 -13.52 -9.94
CA GLN A 21 8.18 -14.37 -9.95
C GLN A 21 7.05 -13.78 -9.11
N ASP A 22 5.88 -14.42 -9.11
CA ASP A 22 4.75 -14.10 -8.24
C ASP A 22 5.19 -13.91 -6.78
N GLY A 23 4.77 -12.79 -6.19
CA GLY A 23 5.21 -12.34 -4.88
C GLY A 23 6.26 -11.23 -4.91
N ASP A 24 7.05 -11.13 -5.99
CA ASP A 24 7.94 -10.00 -6.23
C ASP A 24 7.19 -8.87 -6.93
N PHE A 25 6.79 -7.85 -6.17
CA PHE A 25 6.04 -6.71 -6.71
C PHE A 25 6.79 -5.95 -7.79
N GLY A 26 8.12 -5.88 -7.73
CA GLY A 26 8.91 -5.24 -8.77
C GLY A 26 8.75 -5.95 -10.11
N TRP A 27 8.74 -7.28 -10.09
CA TRP A 27 8.51 -8.10 -11.27
C TRP A 27 7.03 -8.11 -11.70
N MET A 28 6.11 -8.33 -10.77
CA MET A 28 4.67 -8.44 -11.06
C MET A 28 4.13 -7.17 -11.73
N ILE A 29 4.45 -5.98 -11.22
CA ILE A 29 3.88 -4.73 -11.75
C ILE A 29 4.29 -4.47 -13.21
N GLU A 30 5.38 -5.08 -13.67
CA GLU A 30 5.87 -4.96 -15.05
C GLU A 30 5.20 -5.94 -16.03
N GLN A 31 4.50 -6.98 -15.55
CA GLN A 31 3.85 -7.94 -16.45
C GLN A 31 2.48 -7.47 -16.92
N ASP A 32 2.17 -7.74 -18.19
CA ASP A 32 0.90 -7.35 -18.81
C ASP A 32 -0.32 -7.95 -18.11
N GLU A 33 -0.15 -9.15 -17.55
CA GLU A 33 -1.23 -9.84 -16.84
C GLU A 33 -1.71 -9.08 -15.60
N TYR A 34 -0.92 -8.15 -15.04
CA TYR A 34 -1.27 -7.33 -13.88
C TYR A 34 -1.67 -5.89 -14.25
N ASN A 35 -1.99 -5.60 -15.51
CA ASN A 35 -2.40 -4.27 -15.95
C ASN A 35 -3.73 -3.81 -15.34
N ASP A 36 -4.58 -4.72 -14.88
CA ASP A 36 -5.83 -4.43 -14.16
C ASP A 36 -5.68 -4.45 -12.62
N ALA A 37 -4.44 -4.58 -12.13
CA ALA A 37 -4.13 -4.69 -10.72
C ALA A 37 -3.54 -3.39 -10.13
N PHE A 38 -3.89 -3.12 -8.88
CA PHE A 38 -3.29 -2.09 -8.04
C PHE A 38 -2.50 -2.74 -6.90
N PHE A 39 -1.32 -2.22 -6.59
CA PHE A 39 -0.44 -2.81 -5.58
C PHE A 39 -0.31 -1.94 -4.33
N ILE A 40 -0.49 -2.52 -3.16
CA ILE A 40 -0.31 -1.87 -1.87
C ILE A 40 1.03 -2.29 -1.27
N PHE A 41 1.93 -1.33 -1.08
CA PHE A 41 3.25 -1.57 -0.49
C PHE A 41 3.39 -0.93 0.90
N ASN A 42 4.36 -1.41 1.67
CA ASN A 42 4.69 -0.83 2.97
C ASN A 42 5.55 0.41 2.77
N ASP A 43 5.06 1.57 3.17
CA ASP A 43 5.76 2.83 2.98
C ASP A 43 6.40 3.36 4.27
N ASN A 44 7.33 4.29 4.09
CA ASN A 44 7.86 5.10 5.15
C ASN A 44 6.99 6.34 5.38
N GLU A 45 6.84 6.77 6.63
CA GLU A 45 5.97 7.86 7.05
C GLU A 45 6.31 9.19 6.35
N ASP A 46 7.60 9.52 6.33
CA ASP A 46 8.14 10.72 5.68
C ASP A 46 7.94 10.70 4.16
N GLN A 47 8.12 9.54 3.53
CA GLN A 47 7.94 9.39 2.07
C GLN A 47 6.45 9.43 1.69
N PHE A 48 5.58 8.84 2.51
CA PHE A 48 4.14 8.96 2.36
C PHE A 48 3.68 10.41 2.43
N PHE A 49 4.12 11.16 3.46
CA PHE A 49 3.77 12.57 3.55
C PHE A 49 4.39 13.42 2.44
N ALA A 50 5.61 13.10 2.00
CA ALA A 50 6.22 13.77 0.86
C ALA A 50 5.42 13.56 -0.44
N TYR A 51 4.87 12.37 -0.66
CA TYR A 51 3.96 12.09 -1.77
C TYR A 51 2.64 12.87 -1.65
N GLN A 52 2.04 12.88 -0.45
CA GLN A 52 0.76 13.58 -0.20
C GLN A 52 0.85 15.11 -0.33
N ASN A 53 2.02 15.70 -0.08
CA ASN A 53 2.23 17.14 -0.16
C ASN A 53 2.79 17.59 -1.53
N SER A 54 3.28 16.68 -2.36
CA SER A 54 3.81 17.02 -3.69
C SER A 54 2.67 17.09 -4.68
N SER A 55 2.35 18.30 -5.17
CA SER A 55 1.25 18.50 -6.12
C SER A 55 1.53 18.00 -7.53
N ASP A 56 2.77 17.63 -7.90
CA ASP A 56 3.07 17.01 -9.21
C ASP A 56 4.53 16.54 -9.40
N ASP A 57 5.39 16.63 -8.37
CA ASP A 57 6.83 16.38 -8.57
C ASP A 57 7.16 14.89 -8.46
N LYS A 58 7.29 14.23 -9.63
CA LYS A 58 7.90 12.89 -9.80
C LYS A 58 9.33 12.77 -9.23
N LYS A 59 9.90 13.87 -8.72
CA LYS A 59 11.20 13.96 -8.05
C LYS A 59 11.11 13.97 -6.52
N SER A 60 9.91 13.97 -5.95
CA SER A 60 9.70 13.86 -4.50
C SER A 60 10.31 12.55 -3.96
N ILE A 61 10.83 12.58 -2.74
CA ILE A 61 11.27 11.36 -2.03
C ILE A 61 10.14 10.34 -1.89
N GLY A 62 8.88 10.80 -1.99
CA GLY A 62 7.68 9.96 -2.05
C GLY A 62 7.56 9.15 -3.35
N CYS A 63 8.37 9.40 -4.37
CA CYS A 63 8.40 8.64 -5.63
C CYS A 63 9.67 7.81 -5.80
N GLN A 64 10.60 7.81 -4.83
CA GLN A 64 11.86 7.08 -4.94
C GLN A 64 11.68 5.61 -4.56
N PRO A 65 12.33 4.65 -5.23
CA PRO A 65 12.24 3.23 -4.87
C PRO A 65 12.72 2.97 -3.44
N GLY A 66 12.02 2.07 -2.73
CA GLY A 66 12.42 1.55 -1.43
C GLY A 66 12.92 0.10 -1.51
N GLY A 67 13.14 -0.51 -0.35
CA GLY A 67 13.51 -1.93 -0.24
C GLY A 67 12.30 -2.87 -0.18
N GLY A 68 12.50 -4.14 -0.55
CA GLY A 68 11.43 -5.14 -0.55
C GLY A 68 10.26 -4.74 -1.45
N ASN A 69 9.03 -4.88 -0.97
CA ASN A 69 7.84 -4.46 -1.73
C ASN A 69 7.78 -2.94 -1.97
N ALA A 70 8.53 -2.10 -1.27
CA ALA A 70 8.55 -0.66 -1.52
C ALA A 70 9.36 -0.29 -2.78
N ILE A 71 9.97 -1.28 -3.47
CA ILE A 71 10.61 -1.08 -4.77
C ILE A 71 9.63 -0.46 -5.78
N ILE A 72 8.33 -0.75 -5.65
CA ILE A 72 7.29 -0.22 -6.53
C ILE A 72 6.79 1.17 -6.14
N ARG A 73 7.36 1.84 -5.13
CA ARG A 73 7.00 3.22 -4.76
C ARG A 73 6.93 4.18 -5.97
N PRO A 74 7.83 4.16 -6.97
CA PRO A 74 7.74 5.05 -8.13
C PRO A 74 6.45 4.90 -8.95
N TRP A 75 5.76 3.75 -8.85
CA TRP A 75 4.52 3.48 -9.58
C TRP A 75 3.30 4.21 -9.02
N GLN A 76 3.36 4.72 -7.78
CA GLN A 76 2.33 5.62 -7.25
C GLN A 76 2.35 7.01 -7.90
N CYS A 77 3.46 7.36 -8.57
CA CYS A 77 3.63 8.65 -9.26
C CYS A 77 3.44 8.54 -10.80
N LYS A 78 2.93 7.40 -11.28
CA LYS A 78 2.50 7.23 -12.67
C LYS A 78 1.05 7.69 -12.84
N THR A 79 0.63 7.88 -14.09
CA THR A 79 -0.75 8.25 -14.43
C THR A 79 -1.29 7.21 -15.42
N PRO A 80 -2.27 6.38 -15.02
CA PRO A 80 -2.83 6.27 -13.67
C PRO A 80 -1.82 5.68 -12.65
N PRO A 81 -1.95 5.97 -11.34
CA PRO A 81 -1.13 5.33 -10.31
C PRO A 81 -1.43 3.83 -10.23
N ARG A 82 -0.39 3.00 -10.29
CA ARG A 82 -0.52 1.52 -10.20
C ARG A 82 -0.18 0.96 -8.82
N ALA A 83 0.25 1.82 -7.90
CA ALA A 83 0.62 1.44 -6.55
C ALA A 83 0.23 2.52 -5.53
N GLY A 84 0.13 2.13 -4.26
CA GLY A 84 -0.14 3.06 -3.15
C GLY A 84 0.48 2.58 -1.84
N GLY A 85 1.15 3.49 -1.15
CA GLY A 85 1.86 3.20 0.09
C GLY A 85 0.97 3.27 1.34
N ILE A 86 1.09 2.27 2.22
CA ILE A 86 0.58 2.35 3.60
C ILE A 86 1.77 2.56 4.54
N PRO A 87 1.82 3.65 5.32
CA PRO A 87 2.89 3.88 6.27
C PRO A 87 2.99 2.76 7.30
N THR A 88 4.19 2.25 7.50
CA THR A 88 4.49 1.21 8.53
C THR A 88 5.57 1.63 9.51
N GLY A 89 6.22 2.77 9.29
CA GLY A 89 7.35 3.28 10.08
C GLY A 89 8.18 4.29 9.29
N THR A 90 9.41 4.58 9.71
CA THR A 90 10.42 5.29 8.88
C THR A 90 11.79 4.61 9.04
N THR A 91 12.35 4.66 10.25
CA THR A 91 13.61 3.95 10.60
C THR A 91 13.36 2.67 11.39
N ALA A 92 12.17 2.56 11.98
CA ALA A 92 11.67 1.39 12.69
C ALA A 92 10.15 1.32 12.46
N GLY A 93 9.60 0.12 12.60
CA GLY A 93 8.16 -0.10 12.49
C GLY A 93 7.37 0.57 13.61
N TYR A 94 6.11 0.89 13.35
CA TYR A 94 5.18 1.33 14.37
C TYR A 94 4.97 0.25 15.43
N LYS A 95 4.92 0.66 16.70
CA LYS A 95 4.81 -0.26 17.84
C LYS A 95 3.38 -0.64 18.17
N ASN A 96 2.45 0.30 18.00
CA ASN A 96 1.02 0.11 18.24
C ASN A 96 0.21 1.20 17.54
N LEU A 97 -1.11 1.02 17.48
CA LEU A 97 -2.04 1.92 16.77
C LEU A 97 -2.21 3.31 17.41
N ASP A 98 -2.03 3.42 18.73
CA ASP A 98 -2.22 4.66 19.48
C ASP A 98 -0.95 5.53 19.49
N GLN A 99 0.18 4.98 19.05
CA GLN A 99 1.43 5.70 18.87
C GLN A 99 1.21 6.96 18.02
N LYS A 100 1.80 8.08 18.44
CA LYS A 100 1.83 9.29 17.63
C LYS A 100 2.87 9.20 16.52
N THR A 101 2.47 9.61 15.31
CA THR A 101 3.33 9.71 14.13
C THR A 101 4.34 10.83 14.33
N LYS A 102 5.56 10.66 13.81
CA LYS A 102 6.66 11.61 14.04
C LYS A 102 6.49 12.92 13.28
N VAL A 103 5.87 12.87 12.11
CA VAL A 103 5.79 13.98 11.16
C VAL A 103 4.57 14.87 11.41
N LYS A 104 3.41 14.28 11.73
CA LYS A 104 2.14 15.03 11.88
C LYS A 104 1.48 14.95 13.26
N ASN A 105 2.04 14.19 14.20
CA ASN A 105 1.51 14.02 15.55
C ASN A 105 0.04 13.54 15.60
N ILE A 106 -0.35 12.71 14.63
CA ILE A 106 -1.64 11.99 14.62
C ILE A 106 -1.44 10.55 15.08
N THR A 107 -2.49 9.79 15.36
CA THR A 107 -2.28 8.38 15.71
C THR A 107 -1.86 7.57 14.47
N VAL A 108 -1.15 6.45 14.67
CA VAL A 108 -0.82 5.51 13.60
C VAL A 108 -2.10 4.98 12.94
N ARG A 109 -3.16 4.76 13.73
CA ARG A 109 -4.49 4.42 13.24
C ARG A 109 -5.01 5.45 12.22
N ASP A 110 -5.04 6.72 12.58
CA ASP A 110 -5.55 7.80 11.72
C ASP A 110 -4.76 7.90 10.42
N LEU A 111 -3.44 7.69 10.49
CA LEU A 111 -2.57 7.72 9.32
C LEU A 111 -2.85 6.54 8.37
N ILE A 112 -3.02 5.34 8.91
CA ILE A 112 -3.37 4.15 8.12
C ILE A 112 -4.73 4.32 7.46
N ASP A 113 -5.72 4.84 8.20
CA ASP A 113 -7.05 5.10 7.67
C ASP A 113 -7.00 6.07 6.49
N LYS A 114 -6.26 7.18 6.63
CA LYS A 114 -6.04 8.12 5.52
C LYS A 114 -5.39 7.46 4.31
N ALA A 115 -4.37 6.62 4.51
CA ALA A 115 -3.70 5.93 3.41
C ALA A 115 -4.67 5.00 2.66
N ILE A 116 -5.48 4.25 3.40
CA ILE A 116 -6.49 3.33 2.84
C ILE A 116 -7.58 4.07 2.09
N ASP A 117 -8.07 5.20 2.62
CA ASP A 117 -9.11 5.99 1.95
C ASP A 117 -8.61 6.54 0.61
N ASN A 118 -7.36 7.03 0.55
CA ASN A 118 -6.73 7.46 -0.69
C ASN A 118 -6.58 6.31 -1.71
N ILE A 119 -6.18 5.13 -1.23
CA ILE A 119 -6.05 3.94 -2.07
C ILE A 119 -7.43 3.54 -2.61
N LYS A 120 -8.48 3.52 -1.78
CA LYS A 120 -9.84 3.18 -2.19
C LYS A 120 -10.33 4.10 -3.31
N ILE A 121 -10.15 5.41 -3.16
CA ILE A 121 -10.50 6.40 -4.21
C ILE A 121 -9.75 6.09 -5.50
N THR A 122 -8.43 5.89 -5.41
CA THR A 122 -7.57 5.60 -6.58
C THR A 122 -8.01 4.32 -7.31
N VAL A 123 -8.28 3.26 -6.55
CA VAL A 123 -8.74 1.96 -7.06
C VAL A 123 -10.06 2.10 -7.81
N GLU A 124 -11.02 2.82 -7.21
CA GLU A 124 -12.35 3.01 -7.79
C GLU A 124 -12.34 3.89 -9.05
N GLU A 125 -11.64 5.02 -9.01
CA GLU A 125 -11.59 6.00 -10.11
C GLU A 125 -10.91 5.42 -11.36
N ASN A 126 -9.84 4.65 -11.16
CA ASN A 126 -9.07 4.03 -12.24
C ASN A 126 -9.56 2.62 -12.61
N GLN A 127 -10.63 2.15 -11.97
CA GLN A 127 -11.33 0.91 -12.33
C GLN A 127 -10.47 -0.35 -12.23
N TYR A 128 -9.54 -0.39 -11.27
CA TYR A 128 -8.76 -1.59 -10.99
C TYR A 128 -9.68 -2.72 -10.52
N LYS A 129 -9.37 -3.95 -10.94
CA LYS A 129 -10.17 -5.16 -10.63
C LYS A 129 -9.56 -5.97 -9.51
N ARG A 130 -8.24 -5.91 -9.35
CA ARG A 130 -7.49 -6.68 -8.36
C ARG A 130 -6.63 -5.74 -7.54
N VAL A 131 -6.54 -5.99 -6.24
CA VAL A 131 -5.66 -5.27 -5.32
C VAL A 131 -4.76 -6.28 -4.65
N TYR A 132 -3.46 -6.17 -4.90
CA TYR A 132 -2.45 -7.01 -4.29
C TYR A 132 -1.83 -6.32 -3.09
N PHE A 133 -1.60 -7.06 -2.01
CA PHE A 133 -0.81 -6.58 -0.88
C PHE A 133 0.18 -7.65 -0.42
N SER A 134 1.32 -7.20 0.10
CA SER A 134 2.34 -8.11 0.62
C SER A 134 1.86 -8.75 1.93
N SER A 135 1.84 -10.07 1.99
CA SER A 135 1.34 -10.88 3.11
C SER A 135 2.42 -11.84 3.62
N GLU A 136 2.40 -12.17 4.92
CA GLU A 136 3.27 -13.20 5.50
C GLU A 136 2.87 -14.61 5.02
N SER A 137 1.60 -14.80 4.68
CA SER A 137 1.04 -16.09 4.27
C SER A 137 -0.09 -15.91 3.23
N SER A 138 -0.45 -16.98 2.52
CA SER A 138 -1.52 -16.96 1.53
C SER A 138 -2.92 -16.80 2.14
N ASP A 139 -3.07 -16.91 3.47
CA ASP A 139 -4.34 -16.65 4.15
C ASP A 139 -4.67 -15.16 4.31
N GLY A 140 -3.71 -14.28 4.00
CA GLY A 140 -3.90 -12.84 4.00
C GLY A 140 -4.17 -12.21 5.36
N LYS A 141 -3.93 -12.90 6.48
CA LYS A 141 -4.29 -12.37 7.82
C LYS A 141 -3.31 -11.34 8.37
N ILE A 142 -2.05 -11.37 7.92
CA ILE A 142 -0.97 -10.52 8.42
C ILE A 142 -0.17 -9.99 7.24
N ILE A 143 0.05 -8.67 7.20
CA ILE A 143 0.93 -8.06 6.18
C ILE A 143 2.38 -8.51 6.34
N GLY A 144 3.02 -8.81 5.22
CA GLY A 144 4.45 -9.09 5.17
C GLY A 144 5.23 -7.80 5.41
N THR A 145 5.97 -7.73 6.51
CA THR A 145 6.73 -6.52 6.90
C THR A 145 8.25 -6.69 6.78
N GLY A 146 8.72 -7.94 6.62
CA GLY A 146 10.08 -8.34 6.26
C GLY A 146 11.17 -7.66 7.10
N ILE A 147 11.57 -6.47 6.65
CA ILE A 147 12.70 -5.67 7.14
C ILE A 147 12.40 -4.85 8.41
N PHE A 148 11.13 -4.61 8.75
CA PHE A 148 10.76 -3.86 9.95
C PHE A 148 10.02 -4.70 10.97
N LYS A 149 10.35 -4.51 12.25
CA LYS A 149 9.53 -4.99 13.37
C LYS A 149 8.36 -4.02 13.59
N VAL A 150 7.19 -4.39 13.08
CA VAL A 150 5.91 -3.69 13.27
C VAL A 150 5.08 -4.43 14.31
N GLY A 151 4.37 -3.72 15.17
CA GLY A 151 3.46 -4.29 16.17
C GLY A 151 2.33 -5.10 15.54
N ASP A 152 1.96 -6.20 16.18
CA ASP A 152 0.96 -7.13 15.62
C ASP A 152 -0.43 -6.48 15.48
N ASP A 153 -0.79 -5.60 16.41
CA ASP A 153 -2.03 -4.81 16.35
C ASP A 153 -2.06 -3.90 15.10
N VAL A 154 -0.94 -3.29 14.75
CA VAL A 154 -0.79 -2.48 13.53
C VAL A 154 -0.92 -3.36 12.29
N LYS A 155 -0.21 -4.50 12.23
CA LYS A 155 -0.28 -5.41 11.07
C LYS A 155 -1.70 -5.92 10.82
N LEU A 156 -2.36 -6.39 11.88
CA LEU A 156 -3.74 -6.87 11.84
C LEU A 156 -4.70 -5.78 11.40
N TYR A 157 -4.50 -4.55 11.89
CA TYR A 157 -5.34 -3.41 11.52
C TYR A 157 -5.18 -3.04 10.05
N ILE A 158 -3.95 -3.03 9.52
CA ILE A 158 -3.71 -2.75 8.10
C ILE A 158 -4.46 -3.76 7.24
N VAL A 159 -4.34 -5.07 7.52
CA VAL A 159 -5.08 -6.11 6.79
C VAL A 159 -6.59 -5.86 6.85
N LYS A 160 -7.13 -5.63 8.06
CA LYS A 160 -8.56 -5.33 8.25
C LYS A 160 -9.00 -4.15 7.37
N ARG A 161 -8.19 -3.11 7.25
CA ARG A 161 -8.51 -1.92 6.45
C ARG A 161 -8.34 -2.16 4.95
N ILE A 162 -7.35 -2.94 4.51
CA ILE A 162 -7.22 -3.35 3.09
C ILE A 162 -8.48 -4.11 2.64
N TYR A 163 -8.95 -5.09 3.42
CA TYR A 163 -10.19 -5.81 3.11
C TYR A 163 -11.46 -4.94 3.16
N SER A 164 -11.40 -3.72 3.72
CA SER A 164 -12.52 -2.77 3.69
C SER A 164 -12.61 -1.93 2.42
N ILE A 165 -11.62 -2.01 1.52
CA ILE A 165 -11.64 -1.31 0.22
C ILE A 165 -12.87 -1.75 -0.61
N ILE A 166 -13.27 -3.02 -0.49
CA ILE A 166 -14.37 -3.62 -1.28
C ILE A 166 -15.75 -3.51 -0.62
N ASN A 167 -15.80 -2.96 0.61
CA ASN A 167 -17.02 -2.82 1.40
C ASN A 167 -17.67 -1.45 1.24
#